data_AF-A0A7J2TWN1-F1
#
_entry.id   AF-A0A7J2TWN1-F1
#
_cell.length_a   1.000
_cell.length_b   1.000
_cell.length_c   1.000
_cell.angle_alpha   90.00
_cell.angle_beta   90.00
_cell.angle_gamma   90.00
#
_symmetry.space_group_name_H-M   'P 1'
#
loop_
_entity.id
_entity.type
_entity.pdbx_description
1 polymer ?
#
loop_
_entity_poly.entity_id
_entity_poly.type
_entity_poly.pdbx_seq_one_letter_code
_entity_poly.pdbx_strand_id
1 'polypeptide(L)'
;MIVITFLGTVSGIPSKDRNHPAIVLEYFYYRKDTLLFDCGEGTQKQLMKAGISFMDISKIFITHWHADHFSGLIPLLQTMNLEKRKTELTIFAPEASRFVQGILNLGYFGLRFPVKAVDVPFEGKDVTKIYETKLYEVLSIPVLHTIPSVAFAFKEKDVWRIDEKKLEELELKK
;
A
#
# COMPACT_ATOMS: atom_id res chain seq x y z
N MET A 1 -11.29 12.27 -2.81
CA MET A 1 -10.28 12.97 -1.98
C MET A 1 -9.14 12.01 -1.67
N ILE A 2 -7.90 12.47 -1.76
CA ILE A 2 -6.69 11.70 -1.44
C ILE A 2 -6.03 12.36 -0.23
N VAL A 3 -5.72 11.58 0.80
CA VAL A 3 -4.95 12.01 1.98
C VAL A 3 -3.69 11.16 2.07
N ILE A 4 -2.54 11.81 2.27
CA ILE A 4 -1.24 11.14 2.41
C ILE A 4 -0.71 11.40 3.81
N THR A 5 -0.40 10.34 4.53
CA THR A 5 0.16 10.40 5.88
C THR A 5 1.53 9.72 5.89
N PHE A 6 2.57 10.49 6.19
CA PHE A 6 3.93 9.96 6.35
C PHE A 6 4.10 9.39 7.76
N LEU A 7 4.28 8.08 7.87
CA LEU A 7 4.48 7.40 9.15
C LEU A 7 5.97 7.33 9.53
N GLY A 8 6.85 7.31 8.55
CA GLY A 8 8.29 7.42 8.73
C GLY A 8 8.98 7.86 7.45
N THR A 9 10.13 8.52 7.62
CA THR A 9 10.80 9.31 6.57
C THR A 9 12.32 9.23 6.63
N VAL A 10 12.87 8.34 7.47
CA VAL A 10 14.33 8.14 7.55
C VAL A 10 14.81 7.22 6.42
N SER A 11 16.12 7.20 6.17
CA SER A 11 16.77 6.23 5.30
C SER A 11 17.72 5.37 6.11
N GLY A 12 17.60 4.04 6.01
CA GLY A 12 18.54 3.08 6.61
C GLY A 12 18.42 2.89 8.12
N ILE A 13 18.75 3.91 8.92
CA ILE A 13 18.85 3.81 10.39
C ILE A 13 17.79 4.70 11.05
N PRO A 14 16.93 4.19 11.93
CA PRO A 14 15.88 4.99 12.55
C PRO A 14 16.48 5.97 13.57
N SER A 15 15.75 7.05 13.83
CA SER A 15 16.09 8.02 14.88
C SER A 15 14.96 8.13 15.89
N LYS A 16 15.19 8.85 16.99
CA LYS A 16 14.14 9.12 17.99
C LYS A 16 12.92 9.83 17.39
N ASP A 17 13.16 10.69 16.39
CA ASP A 17 12.13 11.57 15.83
C ASP A 17 11.58 11.07 14.49
N ARG A 18 12.29 10.16 13.81
CA ARG A 18 11.90 9.65 12.48
C ARG A 18 12.00 8.14 12.40
N ASN A 19 10.85 7.52 12.14
CA ASN A 19 10.74 6.08 11.88
C ASN A 19 11.18 5.73 10.45
N HIS A 20 11.38 4.44 10.20
CA HIS A 20 11.63 3.87 8.88
C HIS A 20 10.50 4.16 7.87
N PRO A 21 10.80 4.11 6.55
CA PRO A 21 9.83 4.36 5.48
C PRO A 21 8.52 3.60 5.65
N ALA A 22 7.45 4.39 5.69
CA ALA A 22 6.07 3.92 5.59
C ALA A 22 5.18 5.13 5.29
N ILE A 23 4.35 5.02 4.26
CA ILE A 23 3.43 6.08 3.83
C ILE A 23 2.04 5.46 3.67
N VAL A 24 1.04 6.06 4.30
CA VAL A 24 -0.36 5.69 4.09
C VAL A 24 -0.98 6.64 3.07
N LEU A 25 -1.70 6.07 2.11
CA LEU A 25 -2.61 6.78 1.22
C LEU A 25 -4.04 6.35 1.56
N GLU A 26 -4.87 7.29 2.00
CA GLU A 26 -6.31 7.07 2.16
C GLU A 26 -7.06 7.74 1.00
N TYR A 27 -7.76 6.92 0.23
CA TYR A 27 -8.59 7.34 -0.89
C TYR A 27 -10.07 7.32 -0.51
N PHE A 28 -10.72 8.48 -0.54
CA PHE A 28 -12.12 8.66 -0.19
C PHE A 28 -12.94 8.99 -1.43
N TYR A 29 -13.77 8.04 -1.85
CA TYR A 29 -14.79 8.25 -2.89
C TYR A 29 -16.17 7.82 -2.36
N TYR A 30 -16.61 6.58 -2.57
CA TYR A 30 -17.83 6.02 -1.93
C TYR A 30 -17.54 5.36 -0.57
N ARG A 31 -16.36 4.74 -0.46
CA ARG A 31 -15.82 4.15 0.76
C ARG A 31 -14.34 4.52 0.84
N LYS A 32 -13.81 4.51 2.04
CA LYS A 32 -12.38 4.68 2.28
C LYS A 32 -11.62 3.44 1.80
N ASP A 33 -10.62 3.61 0.96
CA ASP A 33 -9.60 2.58 0.70
C ASP A 33 -8.27 3.04 1.28
N THR A 34 -7.64 2.19 2.09
CA THR A 34 -6.39 2.51 2.80
C THR A 34 -5.27 1.65 2.23
N LEU A 35 -4.29 2.31 1.64
CA LEU A 35 -3.13 1.70 1.00
C LEU A 35 -1.87 2.08 1.80
N LEU A 36 -0.97 1.12 2.00
CA LEU A 36 0.31 1.33 2.68
C LEU A 36 1.46 1.14 1.69
N PHE A 37 2.35 2.11 1.58
CA PHE A 37 3.57 2.07 0.76
C PHE A 37 4.78 1.97 1.69
N ASP A 38 5.52 0.88 1.54
CA ASP A 38 6.52 0.37 2.48
C ASP A 38 5.99 0.17 3.90
N CYS A 39 6.69 -0.68 4.66
CA CYS A 39 6.32 -1.07 6.00
C CYS A 39 7.57 -1.38 6.82
N GLY A 40 8.41 -0.37 7.04
CA GLY A 40 9.58 -0.48 7.92
C GLY A 40 9.24 -0.82 9.38
N GLU A 41 10.26 -1.21 10.16
CA GLU A 41 10.08 -1.50 11.58
C GLU A 41 9.37 -0.33 12.30
N GLY A 42 8.46 -0.65 13.22
CA GLY A 42 7.73 0.36 13.99
C GLY A 42 6.47 0.93 13.32
N THR A 43 6.22 0.60 12.04
CA THR A 43 5.05 1.09 11.28
C THR A 43 3.72 0.91 12.02
N GLN A 44 3.49 -0.23 12.68
CA GLN A 44 2.25 -0.45 13.44
C GLN A 44 2.04 0.56 14.58
N LYS A 45 3.12 0.99 15.26
CA LYS A 45 3.04 2.00 16.31
C LYS A 45 2.78 3.39 15.72
N GLN A 46 3.38 3.67 14.57
CA GLN A 46 3.17 4.94 13.86
C GLN A 46 1.73 5.06 13.33
N LEU A 47 1.13 3.95 12.85
CA LEU A 47 -0.29 3.87 12.51
C LEU A 47 -1.18 4.22 13.70
N MET A 48 -0.92 3.62 14.87
CA MET A 48 -1.65 3.91 16.11
C MET A 48 -1.55 5.39 16.51
N LYS A 49 -0.34 5.97 16.46
CA LYS A 49 -0.13 7.41 16.76
C LYS A 49 -0.87 8.32 15.79
N ALA A 50 -0.95 7.94 14.52
CA ALA A 50 -1.67 8.68 13.49
C ALA A 50 -3.20 8.51 13.56
N GLY A 51 -3.71 7.64 14.44
CA GLY A 51 -5.14 7.31 14.50
C GLY A 51 -5.64 6.50 13.29
N ILE A 52 -4.73 5.88 12.54
CA ILE A 52 -5.07 5.09 11.35
C ILE A 52 -5.13 3.62 11.76
N SER A 53 -6.30 3.00 11.58
CA SER A 53 -6.48 1.57 11.86
C SER A 53 -5.69 0.72 10.88
N PHE A 54 -4.76 -0.11 11.39
CA PHE A 54 -4.08 -1.11 10.56
C PHE A 54 -5.05 -2.16 9.99
N MET A 55 -6.24 -2.31 10.58
CA MET A 55 -7.27 -3.23 10.07
C MET A 55 -7.94 -2.71 8.79
N ASP A 56 -7.88 -1.40 8.53
CA ASP A 56 -8.45 -0.79 7.32
C ASP A 56 -7.54 -0.94 6.09
N ILE A 57 -6.25 -1.28 6.31
CA ILE A 57 -5.28 -1.46 5.24
C ILE A 57 -5.72 -2.66 4.39
N SER A 58 -5.99 -2.42 3.11
CA SER A 58 -6.42 -3.45 2.16
C SER A 58 -5.25 -3.94 1.30
N LYS A 59 -4.27 -3.06 1.05
CA LYS A 59 -3.14 -3.29 0.14
C LYS A 59 -1.86 -2.71 0.71
N ILE A 60 -0.78 -3.46 0.58
CA ILE A 60 0.59 -3.01 0.91
C ILE A 60 1.45 -3.10 -0.34
N PHE A 61 2.23 -2.05 -0.62
CA PHE A 61 3.15 -1.97 -1.74
C PHE A 61 4.57 -1.83 -1.19
N ILE A 62 5.42 -2.82 -1.39
CA ILE A 62 6.82 -2.80 -0.95
C ILE A 62 7.69 -2.48 -2.16
N THR A 63 8.46 -1.40 -2.06
CA THR A 63 9.32 -0.91 -3.15
C THR A 63 10.49 -1.86 -3.40
N HIS A 64 11.12 -2.32 -2.31
CA HIS A 64 12.25 -3.25 -2.33
C HIS A 64 12.45 -3.93 -0.96
N TRP A 65 13.28 -4.98 -0.92
CA TRP A 65 13.50 -5.82 0.26
C TRP A 65 14.70 -5.44 1.12
N HIS A 66 14.95 -4.14 1.32
CA HIS A 66 15.80 -3.72 2.45
C HIS A 66 14.97 -3.69 3.74
N ALA A 67 15.58 -4.06 4.86
CA ALA A 67 14.88 -4.26 6.12
C ALA A 67 14.13 -3.01 6.61
N ASP A 68 14.61 -1.81 6.30
CA ASP A 68 13.94 -0.55 6.61
C ASP A 68 12.65 -0.33 5.81
N HIS A 69 12.39 -1.11 4.75
CA HIS A 69 11.16 -0.99 3.94
C HIS A 69 10.14 -2.11 4.17
N PHE A 70 10.50 -3.25 4.79
CA PHE A 70 9.57 -4.38 4.94
C PHE A 70 9.50 -5.01 6.33
N SER A 71 10.49 -4.79 7.21
CA SER A 71 10.60 -5.56 8.46
C SER A 71 9.40 -5.38 9.40
N GLY A 72 8.66 -4.27 9.29
CA GLY A 72 7.42 -4.02 10.01
C GLY A 72 6.26 -4.93 9.60
N LEU A 73 6.32 -5.61 8.45
CA LEU A 73 5.31 -6.59 8.05
C LEU A 73 5.19 -7.73 9.06
N ILE A 74 6.32 -8.17 9.63
CA ILE A 74 6.38 -9.32 10.55
C ILE A 74 5.45 -9.09 11.77
N PRO A 75 5.65 -8.04 12.60
CA PRO A 75 4.76 -7.79 13.73
C PRO A 75 3.37 -7.30 13.30
N LEU A 76 3.25 -6.60 12.17
CA LEU A 76 1.96 -6.08 11.70
C LEU A 76 1.00 -7.22 11.34
N LEU A 77 1.44 -8.21 10.57
CA LEU A 77 0.63 -9.36 10.17
C LEU A 77 0.20 -10.19 11.39
N GLN A 78 1.10 -10.39 12.35
CA GLN A 78 0.78 -11.07 13.60
C GLN A 78 -0.26 -10.30 14.42
N THR A 79 -0.10 -8.98 14.52
CA THR A 79 -1.07 -8.10 15.21
C THR A 79 -2.43 -8.16 14.54
N MET A 80 -2.51 -8.06 13.20
CA MET A 80 -3.76 -8.21 12.46
C MET A 80 -4.42 -9.59 12.71
N ASN A 81 -3.62 -10.65 12.82
CA ASN A 81 -4.11 -11.99 13.13
C ASN A 81 -4.69 -12.09 14.55
N LEU A 82 -4.00 -11.50 15.54
CA LEU A 82 -4.45 -11.44 16.93
C LEU A 82 -5.73 -10.62 17.08
N GLU A 83 -5.83 -9.52 16.34
CA GLU A 83 -7.04 -8.69 16.20
C GLU A 83 -8.12 -9.34 15.30
N LYS A 84 -7.96 -10.63 14.99
CA LYS A 84 -8.97 -11.47 14.32
C LYS A 84 -9.42 -10.92 12.98
N ARG A 85 -8.49 -10.33 12.20
CA ARG A 85 -8.77 -9.92 10.82
C ARG A 85 -9.45 -11.06 10.05
N LYS A 86 -10.37 -10.69 9.15
CA LYS A 86 -11.10 -11.62 8.28
C LYS A 86 -10.96 -11.27 6.80
N THR A 87 -10.78 -9.99 6.51
CA THR A 87 -10.61 -9.48 5.15
C THR A 87 -9.24 -9.84 4.59
N GLU A 88 -9.19 -10.10 3.29
CA GLU A 88 -7.93 -10.33 2.58
C GLU A 88 -7.01 -9.09 2.70
N LEU A 89 -5.71 -9.35 2.75
CA LEU A 89 -4.66 -8.34 2.59
C LEU A 89 -3.85 -8.71 1.35
N THR A 90 -3.71 -7.79 0.39
CA THR A 90 -2.86 -8.01 -0.79
C THR A 90 -1.53 -7.27 -0.63
N ILE A 91 -0.42 -7.95 -0.90
CA ILE A 91 0.94 -7.39 -0.82
C ILE A 91 1.58 -7.44 -2.22
N PHE A 92 1.96 -6.28 -2.74
CA PHE A 92 2.60 -6.11 -4.04
C PHE A 92 4.09 -5.79 -3.83
N ALA A 93 4.98 -6.53 -4.47
CA ALA A 93 6.42 -6.31 -4.38
C ALA A 93 7.17 -7.07 -5.50
N PRO A 94 8.42 -6.71 -5.82
CA PRO A 94 9.34 -7.61 -6.52
C PRO A 94 9.43 -8.96 -5.79
N GLU A 95 9.29 -10.12 -6.44
CA GLU A 95 9.38 -11.43 -5.76
C GLU A 95 8.48 -11.58 -4.50
N ALA A 96 7.34 -10.88 -4.44
CA ALA A 96 6.38 -10.92 -3.33
C ALA A 96 6.05 -12.35 -2.88
N SER A 97 5.81 -13.28 -3.81
CA SER A 97 5.45 -14.66 -3.49
C SER A 97 6.50 -15.33 -2.61
N ARG A 98 7.79 -15.12 -2.91
CA ARG A 98 8.91 -15.69 -2.17
C ARG A 98 9.04 -15.06 -0.78
N PHE A 99 9.12 -13.73 -0.72
CA PHE A 99 9.41 -13.02 0.53
C PHE A 99 8.23 -13.03 1.50
N VAL A 100 6.99 -12.85 1.01
CA VAL A 100 5.80 -12.94 1.85
C VAL A 100 5.65 -14.35 2.40
N GLN A 101 5.83 -15.40 1.58
CA GLN A 101 5.82 -16.78 2.09
C GLN A 101 6.90 -17.02 3.15
N GLY A 102 8.10 -16.47 2.93
CA GLY A 102 9.18 -16.49 3.92
C GLY A 102 8.75 -15.87 5.25
N ILE A 103 8.16 -14.67 5.22
CA ILE A 103 7.63 -13.98 6.41
C ILE A 103 6.54 -14.80 7.08
N LEU A 104 5.61 -15.38 6.31
CA LEU A 104 4.54 -16.23 6.82
C LEU A 104 5.04 -17.50 7.51
N ASN A 105 6.24 -17.96 7.17
CA ASN A 105 6.89 -19.10 7.79
C ASN A 105 7.78 -18.72 8.99
N LEU A 106 7.92 -17.43 9.32
CA LEU A 106 8.72 -16.96 10.46
C LEU A 106 7.96 -17.13 11.78
N GLY A 107 8.14 -18.29 12.41
CA GLY A 107 7.57 -18.59 13.73
C GLY A 107 6.18 -19.23 13.66
N TYR A 108 5.58 -19.46 14.82
CA TYR A 108 4.29 -20.13 14.94
C TYR A 108 3.15 -19.13 14.98
N PHE A 109 2.74 -18.61 13.83
CA PHE A 109 1.50 -17.84 13.73
C PHE A 109 0.55 -18.52 12.75
N GLY A 110 -0.46 -19.21 13.28
CA GLY A 110 -1.55 -19.76 12.48
C GLY A 110 -2.37 -18.61 11.91
N LEU A 111 -2.00 -18.12 10.72
CA LEU A 111 -2.65 -17.01 10.06
C LEU A 111 -4.10 -17.39 9.71
N ARG A 112 -5.06 -16.60 10.20
CA ARG A 112 -6.50 -16.89 10.11
C ARG A 112 -7.24 -15.97 9.13
N PHE A 113 -6.50 -15.21 8.33
CA PHE A 113 -7.03 -14.36 7.27
C PHE A 113 -6.22 -14.53 5.98
N PRO A 114 -6.82 -14.30 4.81
CA PRO A 114 -6.12 -14.46 3.54
C PRO A 114 -5.06 -13.37 3.36
N VAL A 115 -3.83 -13.79 3.03
CA VAL A 115 -2.77 -12.89 2.57
C VAL A 115 -2.40 -13.30 1.15
N LYS A 116 -2.58 -12.39 0.21
CA LYS A 116 -2.27 -12.60 -1.20
C LYS A 116 -0.99 -11.85 -1.56
N ALA A 117 0.01 -12.56 -2.04
CA ALA A 117 1.21 -11.97 -2.62
C ALA A 117 1.03 -11.77 -4.14
N VAL A 118 1.47 -10.63 -4.66
CA VAL A 118 1.45 -10.32 -6.09
C VAL A 118 2.83 -9.86 -6.52
N ASP A 119 3.48 -10.66 -7.36
CA ASP A 119 4.79 -10.35 -7.91
C ASP A 119 4.69 -9.16 -8.88
N VAL A 120 5.55 -8.17 -8.64
CA VAL A 120 5.65 -6.96 -9.46
C VAL A 120 6.90 -7.05 -10.34
N PRO A 121 6.80 -6.82 -11.66
CA PRO A 121 7.96 -6.80 -12.54
C PRO A 121 8.97 -5.72 -12.13
N PHE A 122 10.23 -6.13 -12.01
CA PHE A 122 11.36 -5.26 -11.60
C PHE A 122 12.50 -5.27 -12.62
N GLU A 123 12.28 -5.88 -13.79
CA GLU A 123 13.23 -5.89 -14.91
C GLU A 123 12.68 -5.04 -16.06
N GLY A 124 13.59 -4.51 -16.89
CA GLY A 124 13.24 -3.66 -18.03
C GLY A 124 13.03 -2.18 -17.66
N LYS A 125 12.27 -1.46 -18.48
CA LYS A 125 12.03 -0.01 -18.36
C LYS A 125 10.56 0.38 -18.53
N ASP A 126 9.68 -0.62 -18.66
CA ASP A 126 8.29 -0.39 -19.00
C ASP A 126 7.45 -0.12 -17.75
N VAL A 127 6.51 0.81 -17.89
CA VAL A 127 5.48 1.04 -16.88
C VAL A 127 4.46 -0.09 -16.96
N THR A 128 4.27 -0.79 -15.85
CA THR A 128 3.32 -1.91 -15.74
C THR A 128 2.15 -1.51 -14.85
N LYS A 129 0.92 -1.73 -15.30
CA LYS A 129 -0.26 -1.62 -14.44
C LYS A 129 -0.38 -2.87 -13.57
N ILE A 130 -0.22 -2.72 -12.26
CA ILE A 130 -0.21 -3.84 -11.31
C ILE A 130 -1.56 -4.04 -10.62
N TYR A 131 -2.40 -3.01 -10.61
CA TYR A 131 -3.71 -3.07 -9.98
C TYR A 131 -4.67 -2.07 -10.62
N GLU A 132 -5.96 -2.42 -10.67
CA GLU A 132 -7.00 -1.58 -11.26
C GLU A 132 -8.32 -1.73 -10.52
N THR A 133 -9.00 -0.60 -10.31
CA THR A 133 -10.41 -0.53 -9.89
C THR A 133 -11.20 0.28 -10.92
N LYS A 134 -12.49 0.47 -10.67
CA LYS A 134 -13.32 1.41 -11.45
C LYS A 134 -12.89 2.87 -11.26
N LEU A 135 -12.19 3.20 -10.17
CA LEU A 135 -11.91 4.59 -9.75
C LEU A 135 -10.45 4.99 -9.91
N TYR A 136 -9.52 4.05 -9.78
CA TYR A 136 -8.09 4.32 -9.85
C TYR A 136 -7.31 3.11 -10.36
N GLU A 137 -6.09 3.34 -10.82
CA GLU A 137 -5.09 2.33 -11.16
C GLU A 137 -3.80 2.54 -10.37
N VAL A 138 -3.07 1.45 -10.13
CA VAL A 138 -1.71 1.51 -9.58
C VAL A 138 -0.75 1.00 -10.63
N LEU A 139 0.22 1.83 -10.96
CA LEU A 139 1.29 1.54 -11.91
C LEU A 139 2.58 1.29 -11.15
N SER A 140 3.49 0.54 -11.77
CA SER A 140 4.83 0.24 -11.27
C SER A 140 5.86 0.40 -12.38
N ILE A 141 7.06 0.83 -12.03
CA ILE A 141 8.21 0.86 -12.94
C ILE A 141 9.47 0.39 -12.21
N PRO A 142 10.33 -0.44 -12.84
CA PRO A 142 11.66 -0.73 -12.33
C PRO A 142 12.50 0.53 -12.11
N VAL A 143 13.25 0.57 -11.01
CA VAL A 143 14.16 1.69 -10.70
C VAL A 143 15.57 1.20 -10.36
N LEU A 144 16.55 2.09 -10.57
CA LEU A 144 17.94 1.78 -10.26
C LEU A 144 18.17 1.86 -8.74
N HIS A 145 18.56 0.74 -8.15
CA HIS A 145 18.94 0.62 -6.74
C HIS A 145 19.91 -0.56 -6.56
N THR A 146 20.41 -0.79 -5.34
CA THR A 146 21.38 -1.87 -5.05
C THR A 146 20.78 -3.28 -5.08
N ILE A 147 19.45 -3.39 -5.01
CA ILE A 147 18.69 -4.64 -5.11
C ILE A 147 17.49 -4.43 -6.05
N PRO A 148 16.80 -5.50 -6.50
CA PRO A 148 15.54 -5.39 -7.22
C PRO A 148 14.57 -4.40 -6.55
N SER A 149 14.20 -3.36 -7.29
CA SER A 149 13.43 -2.24 -6.75
C SER A 149 12.49 -1.67 -7.79
N VAL A 150 11.35 -1.20 -7.33
CA VAL A 150 10.32 -0.55 -8.16
C VAL A 150 9.83 0.74 -7.52
N ALA A 151 9.29 1.63 -8.35
CA ALA A 151 8.51 2.78 -7.91
C ALA A 151 7.04 2.58 -8.26
N PHE A 152 6.14 3.09 -7.41
CA PHE A 152 4.70 2.99 -7.63
C PHE A 152 4.10 4.36 -7.95
N ALA A 153 3.06 4.36 -8.80
CA ALA A 153 2.22 5.52 -9.03
C ALA A 153 0.75 5.16 -8.77
N PHE A 154 0.11 5.90 -7.87
CA PHE A 154 -1.35 5.88 -7.72
C PHE A 154 -1.95 6.88 -8.69
N LYS A 155 -2.86 6.44 -9.57
CA LYS A 155 -3.50 7.30 -10.57
C LYS A 155 -5.02 7.16 -10.48
N GLU A 156 -5.67 8.21 -10.00
CA GLU A 156 -7.13 8.35 -10.08
C GLU A 156 -7.55 8.45 -11.56
N LYS A 157 -8.64 7.76 -11.93
CA LYS A 157 -9.20 7.81 -13.28
C LYS A 157 -9.99 9.09 -13.47
N ASP A 158 -10.01 9.58 -14.71
CA ASP A 158 -10.75 10.79 -15.05
C ASP A 158 -12.24 10.62 -14.73
N VAL A 159 -12.81 11.62 -14.07
CA VAL A 159 -14.23 11.70 -13.78
C VAL A 159 -14.84 12.86 -14.56
N TRP A 160 -15.97 12.60 -15.21
CA TRP A 160 -16.74 13.63 -15.87
C TRP A 160 -17.47 14.46 -14.83
N ARG A 161 -17.11 15.74 -14.71
CA ARG A 161 -17.87 16.69 -13.92
C ARG A 161 -18.80 17.46 -14.84
N ILE A 162 -20.06 17.02 -14.86
CA ILE A 162 -21.11 17.63 -15.65
C ILE A 162 -21.54 18.95 -14.99
N ASP A 163 -21.56 20.04 -15.75
CA ASP A 163 -22.13 21.31 -15.32
C ASP A 163 -23.66 21.25 -15.42
N GLU A 164 -24.31 21.08 -14.28
CA GLU A 164 -25.76 20.91 -14.20
C GLU A 164 -26.51 22.17 -14.63
N LYS A 165 -25.97 23.36 -14.35
CA LYS A 165 -26.59 24.63 -14.76
C LYS A 165 -26.57 24.76 -16.28
N LYS A 166 -25.44 24.44 -16.91
CA LYS A 166 -25.32 24.50 -18.36
C LYS A 166 -26.18 23.45 -19.07
N LEU A 167 -26.44 22.32 -18.44
CA LEU A 167 -27.40 21.32 -18.94
C LEU A 167 -28.82 21.85 -18.96
N GLU A 168 -29.23 22.52 -17.88
CA GLU A 168 -30.53 23.17 -17.78
C GLU A 168 -30.67 24.30 -18.82
N GLU A 169 -29.65 25.16 -18.98
CA GLU A 169 -29.63 26.22 -20.00
C GLU A 169 -29.76 25.69 -21.44
N LEU A 170 -29.26 24.49 -21.71
CA LEU A 170 -29.28 23.86 -23.04
C LEU A 170 -30.46 22.90 -23.24
N GLU A 171 -31.38 22.82 -22.27
CA GLU A 171 -32.54 21.89 -22.28
C GLU A 171 -32.15 20.40 -22.47
N LEU A 172 -30.95 20.03 -22.04
CA LEU A 172 -30.45 18.66 -22.13
C LEU A 172 -30.85 17.86 -20.87
N LYS A 173 -30.88 16.53 -20.98
CA LYS A 173 -31.04 15.62 -19.83
C LYS A 173 -29.74 14.88 -19.56
N LYS A 174 -29.52 14.57 -18.28
CA LYS A 174 -28.34 13.85 -17.78
C LYS A 174 -28.38 12.36 -18.15
#